data_AF-A0A352KHI1-F1
#
_entry.id   AF-A0A352KHI1-F1
#
_cell.length_a   1.000
_cell.length_b   1.000
_cell.length_c   1.000
_cell.angle_alpha   90.00
_cell.angle_beta   90.00
_cell.angle_gamma   90.00
#
_symmetry.space_group_name_H-M   'P 1'
#
loop_
_entity.id
_entity.type
_entity.pdbx_description
1 polymer ?
#
loop_
_entity_poly.entity_id
_entity_poly.type
_entity_poly.pdbx_seq_one_letter_code
_entity_poly.pdbx_strand_id
1 'polypeptide(L)'
;MADAKESLSRIKEDTGWLEQVTEAALEPELPIIDPHHHLWDFPGNRYFLDELLADTGGGHNVVATVFVECMAMYRADGPEALRPVGETEFVN
;
A
#
# COMPACT_ATOMS: atom_id res chain seq x y z
N MET A 1 19.46 -28.30 -18.40
CA MET A 1 18.61 -27.10 -18.59
C MET A 1 17.99 -26.81 -17.24
N ALA A 2 18.64 -25.97 -16.45
CA ALA A 2 18.17 -25.60 -15.13
C ALA A 2 17.01 -24.59 -15.26
N ASP A 3 16.07 -24.73 -14.33
CA ASP A 3 14.79 -24.04 -14.19
C ASP A 3 14.96 -22.52 -14.15
N ALA A 4 14.27 -21.78 -15.02
CA ALA A 4 14.26 -20.32 -15.05
C ALA A 4 13.38 -19.71 -13.92
N LYS A 5 13.45 -20.33 -12.72
CA LYS A 5 12.79 -19.91 -11.48
C LYS A 5 13.82 -19.46 -10.43
N GLU A 6 15.00 -19.02 -10.85
CA GLU A 6 15.93 -18.33 -9.97
C GLU A 6 15.45 -16.89 -9.74
N SER A 7 14.83 -16.70 -8.58
CA SER A 7 15.02 -15.54 -7.70
C SER A 7 15.06 -14.18 -8.40
N LEU A 8 13.88 -13.65 -8.76
CA LEU A 8 13.69 -12.20 -8.66
C LEU A 8 13.73 -11.88 -7.17
N SER A 9 14.92 -11.58 -6.65
CA SER A 9 15.05 -11.04 -5.30
C SER A 9 14.15 -9.82 -5.23
N ARG A 10 13.08 -9.89 -4.42
CA ARG A 10 12.32 -8.72 -3.99
C ARG A 10 13.35 -7.76 -3.41
N ILE A 11 13.74 -6.74 -4.18
CA ILE A 11 14.61 -5.67 -3.68
C ILE A 11 13.82 -5.05 -2.54
N LYS A 12 14.28 -5.26 -1.31
CA LYS A 12 13.66 -4.68 -0.13
C LYS A 12 13.95 -3.18 -0.17
N GLU A 13 12.93 -2.34 -0.06
CA GLU A 13 13.13 -0.90 0.12
C GLU A 13 14.05 -0.65 1.33
N ASP A 14 15.04 0.20 1.13
CA ASP A 14 15.91 0.68 2.20
C ASP A 14 15.12 1.72 3.02
N THR A 15 14.60 1.30 4.17
CA THR A 15 13.81 2.16 5.07
C THR A 15 14.67 3.13 5.86
N GLY A 16 16.00 3.11 5.72
CA GLY A 16 16.90 3.98 6.48
C GLY A 16 16.65 5.47 6.25
N TRP A 17 15.99 5.84 5.15
CA TRP A 17 15.56 7.22 4.90
C TRP A 17 14.36 7.64 5.79
N LEU A 18 13.39 6.75 6.05
CA LEU A 18 12.21 7.01 6.88
C LEU A 18 12.60 7.26 8.34
N GLU A 19 13.66 6.58 8.79
CA GLU A 19 14.13 6.62 10.17
C GLU A 19 14.99 7.86 10.48
N GLN A 20 15.24 8.74 9.52
CA GLN A 20 16.12 9.89 9.70
C GLN A 20 15.58 10.91 10.70
N VAL A 21 14.27 11.09 10.77
CA VAL A 21 13.60 12.07 11.62
C VAL A 21 12.28 11.51 12.13
N THR A 22 11.98 11.75 13.41
CA THR A 22 10.65 11.51 13.99
C THR A 22 10.18 12.79 14.64
N GLU A 23 8.99 13.26 14.23
CA GLU A 23 8.38 14.48 14.77
C GLU A 23 7.13 14.13 15.56
N ALA A 24 6.82 14.91 16.60
CA ALA A 24 5.58 14.76 17.33
C ALA A 24 4.42 15.34 16.51
N ALA A 25 3.32 14.60 16.40
CA ALA A 25 2.11 15.09 15.75
C ALA A 25 1.60 16.36 16.44
N LEU A 26 1.34 17.39 15.63
CA LEU A 26 0.61 18.57 16.09
C LEU A 26 -0.87 18.23 16.20
N GLU A 27 -1.50 18.72 17.28
CA GLU A 27 -2.93 18.49 17.55
C GLU A 27 -3.30 17.00 17.42
N PRO A 28 -2.69 16.11 18.23
CA PRO A 28 -2.80 14.66 18.05
C PRO A 28 -4.23 14.13 18.17
N GLU A 29 -5.16 14.90 18.73
CA GLU A 29 -6.57 14.55 18.87
C GLU A 29 -7.43 15.00 17.67
N LEU A 30 -6.92 15.86 16.78
CA LEU A 30 -7.66 16.38 15.63
C LEU A 30 -8.02 15.22 14.67
N PRO A 31 -9.30 14.91 14.45
CA PRO A 31 -9.67 13.82 13.57
C PRO A 31 -9.34 14.17 12.11
N ILE A 32 -8.61 13.27 11.45
CA ILE A 32 -8.16 13.41 10.06
C ILE A 32 -8.77 12.29 9.22
N ILE A 33 -9.18 12.65 8.00
CA ILE A 33 -9.44 11.69 6.94
C ILE A 33 -8.28 11.79 5.96
N ASP A 34 -7.55 10.68 5.75
CA ASP A 34 -6.59 10.60 4.65
C ASP A 34 -7.39 10.44 3.33
N PRO A 35 -7.41 11.44 2.45
CA PRO A 35 -8.26 11.41 1.28
C PRO A 35 -7.72 10.53 0.15
N HIS A 36 -6.51 9.97 0.26
CA HIS A 36 -5.89 9.27 -0.86
C HIS A 36 -4.77 8.32 -0.39
N HIS A 37 -5.05 7.02 -0.42
CA HIS A 37 -4.01 5.99 -0.40
C HIS A 37 -4.25 4.94 -1.48
N HIS A 38 -3.23 4.14 -1.72
CA HIS A 38 -3.25 3.01 -2.65
C HIS A 38 -2.81 1.75 -1.89
N LEU A 39 -3.04 0.57 -2.48
CA LEU A 39 -2.54 -0.70 -1.98
C LEU A 39 -2.04 -1.52 -3.17
N TRP A 40 -0.80 -2.01 -3.12
CA TRP A 40 -0.16 -2.68 -4.27
C TRP A 40 0.90 -3.71 -3.86
N ASP A 41 1.22 -4.59 -4.80
CA ASP A 41 2.38 -5.51 -4.74
C ASP A 41 3.13 -5.44 -6.08
N PHE A 42 3.98 -4.43 -6.21
CA PHE A 42 4.90 -4.31 -7.33
C PHE A 42 6.24 -4.95 -6.99
N PRO A 43 7.02 -5.44 -7.98
CA PRO A 43 8.33 -6.03 -7.72
C PRO A 43 9.27 -5.09 -6.95
N GLY A 44 9.54 -5.42 -5.69
CA GLY A 44 10.41 -4.64 -4.80
C GLY A 44 9.74 -3.41 -4.16
N ASN A 45 8.43 -3.22 -4.34
CA ASN A 45 7.67 -2.15 -3.73
C ASN A 45 6.26 -2.67 -3.42
N ARG A 46 6.06 -3.06 -2.17
CA ARG A 46 4.77 -3.50 -1.64
C ARG A 46 4.26 -2.41 -0.71
N TYR A 47 2.96 -2.17 -0.75
CA TYR A 47 2.28 -1.34 0.22
C TYR A 47 0.89 -1.90 0.50
N PHE A 48 0.73 -2.63 1.59
CA PHE A 48 -0.56 -3.25 1.99
C PHE A 48 -1.11 -2.65 3.30
N LEU A 49 -2.25 -3.18 3.76
CA LEU A 49 -2.97 -2.69 4.93
C LEU A 49 -2.10 -2.60 6.20
N ASP A 50 -1.21 -3.57 6.43
CA ASP A 50 -0.28 -3.54 7.57
C ASP A 50 0.68 -2.35 7.53
N GLU A 51 1.14 -1.96 6.35
CA GLU A 51 2.03 -0.81 6.15
C GLU A 51 1.26 0.50 6.28
N LEU A 52 0.05 0.58 5.71
CA LEU A 52 -0.86 1.72 5.92
C LEU A 52 -1.18 1.94 7.40
N LEU A 53 -1.45 0.88 8.16
CA LEU A 53 -1.73 0.96 9.59
C LEU A 53 -0.51 1.41 10.40
N ALA A 54 0.69 1.02 9.98
CA ALA A 54 1.93 1.50 10.60
C ALA A 54 2.10 3.00 10.37
N ASP A 55 1.88 3.49 9.15
CA ASP A 55 2.02 4.90 8.79
C ASP A 55 0.95 5.78 9.46
N THR A 56 -0.32 5.37 9.38
CA THR A 56 -1.43 6.10 10.01
C THR A 56 -1.40 6.04 11.54
N GLY A 57 -0.72 5.05 12.11
CA GLY A 57 -0.45 4.92 13.54
C GLY A 57 0.69 5.79 14.08
N GLY A 58 1.31 6.63 13.24
CA GLY A 58 2.50 7.44 13.57
C GLY A 58 2.29 8.60 14.56
N GLY A 59 1.09 8.81 15.09
CA GLY A 59 0.78 9.81 16.12
C GLY A 59 -0.32 10.80 15.75
N HIS A 60 -0.73 10.87 14.48
CA HIS A 60 -1.92 11.60 14.05
C HIS A 60 -3.19 10.77 14.30
N ASN A 61 -4.31 11.44 14.60
CA ASN A 61 -5.63 10.78 14.73
C ASN A 61 -6.31 10.60 13.37
N VAL A 62 -5.79 9.68 12.55
CA VAL A 62 -6.41 9.28 11.28
C VAL A 62 -7.57 8.32 11.57
N VAL A 63 -8.81 8.78 11.38
CA VAL A 63 -10.02 8.03 11.74
C VAL A 63 -10.66 7.30 10.57
N ALA A 64 -10.32 7.71 9.34
CA ALA A 64 -10.78 7.08 8.11
C ALA A 64 -9.79 7.39 6.98
N THR A 65 -9.83 6.56 5.95
CA THR A 65 -9.04 6.75 4.73
C THR A 65 -9.92 6.54 3.50
N VAL A 66 -9.48 7.06 2.36
CA VAL A 66 -10.09 6.80 1.05
C VAL A 66 -9.08 6.04 0.19
N PHE A 67 -9.44 4.82 -0.19
CA PHE A 67 -8.68 4.01 -1.13
C PHE A 67 -8.93 4.48 -2.56
N VAL A 68 -7.88 4.56 -3.36
CA VAL A 68 -7.92 4.92 -4.78
C VAL A 68 -7.26 3.82 -5.61
N GLU A 69 -7.91 3.41 -6.69
CA GLU A 69 -7.43 2.39 -7.64
C GLU A 69 -6.09 2.81 -8.29
N CYS A 70 -5.16 1.86 -8.45
CA CYS A 70 -3.81 2.08 -8.99
C CYS A 70 -3.31 0.97 -9.91
N MET A 71 -4.20 0.29 -10.61
CA MET A 71 -3.91 -0.79 -11.55
C MET A 71 -3.29 -2.03 -10.89
N ALA A 72 -3.59 -2.25 -9.61
CA ALA A 72 -3.10 -3.37 -8.82
C ALA A 72 -4.19 -4.43 -8.66
N MET A 73 -3.82 -5.71 -8.54
CA MET A 73 -4.78 -6.78 -8.22
C MET A 73 -5.98 -6.91 -9.17
N TYR A 74 -5.82 -6.48 -10.44
CA TYR A 74 -6.82 -6.69 -11.48
C TYR A 74 -7.13 -8.18 -11.65
N ARG A 75 -8.38 -8.51 -11.99
CA ARG A 75 -8.76 -9.90 -12.28
C ARG A 75 -7.90 -10.46 -13.41
N ALA A 76 -7.37 -11.66 -13.20
CA ALA A 76 -6.56 -12.36 -14.20
C ALA A 76 -7.39 -12.82 -15.41
N ASP A 77 -8.70 -12.98 -15.23
CA ASP A 77 -9.65 -13.47 -16.21
C ASP A 77 -10.93 -12.61 -16.27
N GLY A 78 -11.82 -12.95 -17.20
CA GLY A 78 -13.07 -12.22 -17.44
C GLY A 78 -12.98 -11.05 -18.43
N PRO A 79 -14.09 -10.30 -18.63
CA PRO A 79 -14.14 -9.17 -19.57
C PRO A 79 -13.14 -8.08 -19.20
N GLU A 80 -12.41 -7.57 -20.18
CA GLU A 80 -11.38 -6.54 -19.99
C GLU A 80 -11.88 -5.32 -19.20
N ALA A 81 -13.07 -4.82 -19.55
CA ALA A 81 -13.72 -3.70 -18.88
C ALA A 81 -14.06 -3.95 -17.40
N LEU A 82 -14.06 -5.21 -16.94
CA LEU A 82 -14.34 -5.59 -15.56
C LEU A 82 -13.12 -6.09 -14.79
N ARG A 83 -11.92 -6.08 -15.39
CA ARG A 83 -10.69 -6.43 -14.67
C ARG A 83 -10.37 -5.51 -13.49
N PRO A 84 -10.58 -4.17 -13.58
CA PRO A 84 -10.32 -3.27 -12.45
C PRO A 84 -11.16 -3.55 -11.20
N VAL A 85 -12.29 -4.24 -11.34
CA VAL A 85 -13.13 -4.65 -10.20
C VAL A 85 -12.37 -5.57 -9.24
N GLY A 86 -11.38 -6.33 -9.73
CA GLY A 86 -10.55 -7.19 -8.88
C GLY A 86 -9.80 -6.40 -7.79
N GLU A 87 -9.41 -5.16 -8.08
CA GLU A 87 -8.76 -4.29 -7.10
C GLU A 87 -9.73 -3.89 -6.00
N THR A 88 -10.96 -3.53 -6.35
CA THR A 88 -12.03 -3.27 -5.38
C THR A 88 -12.35 -4.50 -4.54
N GLU A 89 -12.35 -5.70 -5.12
CA GLU A 89 -12.56 -6.95 -4.39
C GLU A 89 -11.42 -7.26 -3.42
N PHE A 90 -10.18 -6.92 -3.79
CA PHE A 90 -9.00 -7.16 -2.96
C PHE A 90 -8.99 -6.30 -1.68
N VAL A 91 -9.54 -5.08 -1.72
CA VAL A 91 -9.50 -4.13 -0.58
C VAL A 91 -10.71 -4.19 0.35
N ASN A 92 -11.70 -5.06 0.08
CA ASN A 92 -12.88 -5.27 0.93
C ASN A 92 -12.65 -6.29 2.04
#